data_AF-A0A538HZQ4-F1
#
_entry.id   AF-A0A538HZQ4-F1
#
_cell.length_a   1.000
_cell.length_b   1.000
_cell.length_c   1.000
_cell.angle_alpha   90.00
_cell.angle_beta   90.00
_cell.angle_gamma   90.00
#
_symmetry.space_group_name_H-M   'P 1'
#
loop_
_entity.id
_entity.type
_entity.pdbx_description
1 polymer ?
#
loop_
_entity_poly.entity_id
_entity_poly.type
_entity_poly.pdbx_seq_one_letter_code
_entity_poly.pdbx_strand_id
1 'polypeptide(L)'
;MRLPDRRDARADREARRSVEGHDLPRAAKRGRGLIKVEAVVVRERVETVIDAVEDATGHVGVTVVEAIGHGAQRGVTHEYRGRVFESRFLPKALLTFVVDDAVAPGVVAAIADAARSGHESGDGLVWTAPVGNVTHHRTGSAFA
;
A
#
# COMPACT_ATOMS: atom_id res chain seq x y z
N MET A 1 28.27 -28.32 -40.40
CA MET A 1 27.94 -26.98 -39.85
C MET A 1 26.48 -26.69 -40.20
N ARG A 2 25.54 -26.98 -39.29
CA ARG A 2 24.09 -26.78 -39.50
C ARG A 2 23.71 -25.39 -38.99
N LEU A 3 23.09 -24.57 -39.83
CA LEU A 3 22.47 -23.31 -39.40
C LEU A 3 21.24 -23.61 -38.53
N PRO A 4 20.93 -22.79 -37.49
CA PRO A 4 19.70 -22.93 -36.75
C PRO A 4 18.48 -22.52 -37.59
N ASP A 5 17.38 -23.22 -37.34
CA ASP A 5 16.08 -23.12 -38.01
C ASP A 5 15.41 -21.75 -37.75
N ARG A 6 14.88 -21.12 -38.80
CA ARG A 6 14.25 -19.80 -38.76
C ARG A 6 12.77 -19.92 -38.36
N ARG A 7 12.46 -20.52 -37.22
CA ARG A 7 11.06 -20.72 -36.78
C ARG A 7 10.65 -20.16 -35.43
N ASP A 8 11.52 -19.45 -34.70
CA ASP A 8 11.14 -18.95 -33.36
C ASP A 8 11.07 -17.42 -33.20
N ALA A 9 11.19 -16.63 -34.28
CA ALA A 9 11.16 -15.17 -34.18
C ALA A 9 9.74 -14.55 -34.14
N ARG A 10 8.67 -15.36 -34.27
CA ARG A 10 7.27 -14.88 -34.34
C ARG A 10 6.51 -15.05 -33.03
N ALA A 11 6.89 -16.00 -32.17
CA ALA A 11 6.24 -16.27 -30.89
C ALA A 11 6.55 -15.21 -29.82
N ASP A 12 7.75 -14.62 -29.83
CA ASP A 12 8.17 -13.61 -28.84
C ASP A 12 7.58 -12.21 -29.07
N ARG A 13 6.95 -11.95 -30.23
CA ARG A 13 6.27 -10.68 -30.53
C ARG A 13 4.80 -10.67 -30.10
N GLU A 14 4.18 -11.83 -29.90
CA GLU A 14 2.79 -11.94 -29.44
C GLU A 14 2.66 -11.91 -27.91
N ALA A 15 3.69 -12.33 -27.17
CA ALA A 15 3.68 -12.31 -25.69
C ALA A 15 3.95 -10.92 -25.07
N ARG A 16 4.32 -9.91 -25.87
CA ARG A 16 4.56 -8.53 -25.40
C ARG A 16 3.38 -7.58 -25.62
N ARG A 17 2.25 -8.10 -26.11
CA ARG A 17 1.06 -7.32 -26.51
C ARG A 17 -0.15 -7.51 -25.58
N SER A 18 0.08 -7.99 -24.37
CA SER A 18 -0.98 -8.35 -23.41
C SER A 18 -0.81 -7.74 -22.01
N VAL A 19 0.04 -6.71 -21.84
CA VAL A 19 0.18 -5.97 -20.56
C VAL A 19 -0.36 -4.53 -20.63
N GLU A 20 -0.85 -4.09 -21.79
CA GLU A 20 -1.52 -2.78 -21.92
C GLU A 20 -3.03 -2.98 -21.82
N GLY A 21 -3.56 -2.82 -20.61
CA GLY A 21 -5.00 -2.92 -20.38
C GLY A 21 -5.41 -2.97 -18.92
N HIS A 22 -4.89 -2.07 -18.09
CA HIS A 22 -5.64 -1.66 -16.90
C HIS A 22 -6.19 -0.27 -17.17
N ASP A 23 -7.32 -0.24 -17.88
CA ASP A 23 -8.15 0.94 -18.01
C ASP A 23 -8.57 1.37 -16.61
N LEU A 24 -7.85 2.33 -16.04
CA LEU A 24 -8.36 3.13 -14.94
C LEU A 24 -9.63 3.81 -15.46
N PRO A 25 -10.81 3.58 -14.85
CA PRO A 25 -12.06 4.11 -15.37
C PRO A 25 -11.96 5.63 -15.47
N ARG A 26 -12.12 6.15 -16.69
CA ARG A 26 -12.11 7.57 -17.02
C ARG A 26 -13.24 8.26 -16.26
N ALA A 27 -12.89 8.92 -15.16
CA ALA A 27 -13.86 9.47 -14.23
C ALA A 27 -14.58 10.68 -14.84
N ALA A 28 -15.82 10.44 -15.26
CA ALA A 28 -16.86 11.46 -15.33
C ALA A 28 -16.87 12.28 -14.03
N LYS A 29 -17.07 13.60 -14.12
CA LYS A 29 -17.08 14.57 -13.01
C LYS A 29 -17.58 13.94 -11.69
N ARG A 30 -16.65 13.46 -10.86
CA ARG A 30 -16.95 12.82 -9.59
C ARG A 30 -17.42 13.89 -8.62
N GLY A 31 -18.55 13.63 -7.95
CA GLY A 31 -18.82 14.28 -6.66
C GLY A 31 -17.63 14.06 -5.73
N ARG A 32 -17.44 14.91 -4.74
CA ARG A 32 -16.33 14.81 -3.77
C ARG A 32 -16.50 13.55 -2.92
N GLY A 33 -16.11 12.39 -3.47
CA GLY A 33 -16.15 11.13 -2.74
C GLY A 33 -15.07 11.13 -1.66
N LEU A 34 -15.33 10.43 -0.57
CA LEU A 34 -14.33 10.18 0.47
C LEU A 34 -13.72 8.81 0.28
N ILE A 35 -12.42 8.73 0.51
CA ILE A 35 -11.63 7.51 0.39
C ILE A 35 -10.93 7.27 1.72
N LYS A 36 -11.05 6.05 2.21
CA LYS A 36 -10.22 5.52 3.27
C LYS A 36 -8.95 4.98 2.64
N VAL A 37 -7.80 5.49 3.06
CA VAL A 37 -6.48 4.96 2.70
C VAL A 37 -5.95 4.22 3.92
N GLU A 38 -5.62 2.95 3.74
CA GLU A 38 -5.08 2.10 4.79
C GLU A 38 -3.71 1.58 4.38
N ALA A 39 -2.77 1.58 5.32
CA ALA A 39 -1.43 1.10 5.08
C ALA A 39 -0.91 0.28 6.25
N VAL A 40 -0.43 -0.93 5.96
CA VAL A 40 0.41 -1.67 6.89
C VAL A 40 1.85 -1.29 6.62
N VAL A 41 2.55 -0.81 7.63
CA VAL A 41 3.96 -0.40 7.54
C VAL A 41 4.80 -1.07 8.63
N VAL A 42 6.11 -1.11 8.43
CA VAL A 42 7.08 -1.43 9.48
C VAL A 42 6.94 -0.42 10.63
N ARG A 43 6.95 -0.88 11.89
CA ARG A 43 6.60 -0.05 13.06
C ARG A 43 7.49 1.19 13.18
N GLU A 44 8.77 1.06 12.87
CA GLU A 44 9.77 2.14 12.92
C GLU A 44 9.57 3.22 11.86
N ARG A 45 8.70 3.00 10.86
CA ARG A 45 8.42 3.94 9.76
C ARG A 45 7.18 4.81 9.99
N VAL A 46 6.44 4.60 11.08
CA VAL A 46 5.15 5.27 11.32
C VAL A 46 5.28 6.78 11.25
N GLU A 47 6.20 7.38 12.00
CA GLU A 47 6.38 8.84 12.02
C GLU A 47 6.79 9.37 10.65
N THR A 48 7.78 8.74 10.01
CA THR A 48 8.25 9.12 8.67
C THR A 48 7.12 9.10 7.62
N VAL A 49 6.20 8.14 7.72
CA VAL A 49 5.06 8.04 6.80
C VAL A 49 4.02 9.13 7.08
N ILE A 50 3.75 9.42 8.35
CA ILE A 50 2.82 10.49 8.73
C ILE A 50 3.33 11.84 8.25
N ASP A 51 4.60 12.16 8.53
CA ASP A 51 5.23 13.42 8.11
C ASP A 51 5.22 13.56 6.58
N ALA A 52 5.55 12.49 5.85
CA ALA A 52 5.53 12.50 4.38
C ALA A 52 4.13 12.74 3.80
N VAL A 53 3.08 12.20 4.42
CA VAL A 53 1.69 12.43 3.99
C VAL A 53 1.28 13.88 4.25
N GLU A 54 1.64 14.42 5.41
CA GLU A 54 1.38 15.82 5.76
C GLU A 54 2.10 16.76 4.79
N ASP A 55 3.40 16.56 4.55
CA ASP A 55 4.21 17.39 3.65
C ASP A 55 3.69 17.35 2.20
N ALA A 56 3.30 16.17 1.71
CA ALA A 56 2.87 16.00 0.33
C ALA A 56 1.45 16.48 0.05
N THR A 57 0.56 16.44 1.06
CA THR A 57 -0.89 16.63 0.84
C THR A 57 -1.55 17.66 1.75
N GLY A 58 -0.90 18.06 2.83
CA GLY A 58 -1.47 18.88 3.90
C GLY A 58 -2.46 18.14 4.80
N HIS A 59 -2.63 16.83 4.64
CA HIS A 59 -3.54 16.04 5.46
C HIS A 59 -2.87 15.52 6.73
N VAL A 60 -3.46 15.79 7.89
CA VAL A 60 -2.88 15.48 9.22
C VAL A 60 -3.62 14.34 9.92
N GLY A 61 -4.88 14.06 9.53
CA GLY A 61 -5.75 13.11 10.24
C GLY A 61 -5.35 11.66 10.03
N VAL A 62 -4.80 11.00 11.04
CA VAL A 62 -4.44 9.58 11.01
C VAL A 62 -4.91 8.84 12.26
N THR A 63 -5.35 7.60 12.08
CA THR A 63 -5.48 6.63 13.17
C THR A 63 -4.38 5.59 13.04
N VAL A 64 -3.67 5.32 14.13
CA VAL A 64 -2.59 4.32 14.19
C VAL A 64 -3.02 3.16 15.08
N VAL A 65 -2.90 1.94 14.57
CA VAL A 65 -3.16 0.71 15.33
C VAL A 65 -1.89 -0.15 15.31
N GLU A 66 -1.41 -0.55 16.50
CA GLU A 66 -0.31 -1.51 16.59
C GLU A 66 -0.75 -2.88 16.08
N ALA A 67 0.11 -3.51 15.29
CA ALA A 67 -0.20 -4.78 14.64
C ALA A 67 0.99 -5.75 14.70
N ILE A 68 0.69 -7.02 14.47
CA ILE A 68 1.68 -8.04 14.16
C ILE A 68 1.27 -8.69 12.84
N GLY A 69 2.23 -8.91 11.95
CA GLY A 69 1.94 -9.36 10.59
C GLY A 69 2.99 -10.33 10.06
N HIS A 70 2.57 -11.20 9.16
CA HIS A 70 3.42 -12.13 8.43
C HIS A 70 3.07 -12.03 6.95
N GLY A 71 4.08 -11.82 6.10
CA GLY A 71 3.92 -11.74 4.64
C GLY A 71 4.48 -12.97 3.93
N ALA A 72 4.90 -12.82 2.68
CA ALA A 72 5.53 -13.91 1.91
C ALA A 72 6.95 -14.30 2.39
N GLN A 73 7.55 -13.51 3.29
CA GLN A 73 8.81 -13.87 3.95
C GLN A 73 8.59 -15.07 4.88
N ARG A 74 9.11 -16.24 4.49
CA ARG A 74 9.15 -17.45 5.33
C ARG A 74 9.83 -17.11 6.67
N GLY A 75 9.13 -17.36 7.78
CA GLY A 75 9.58 -16.93 9.11
C GLY A 75 10.96 -17.48 9.47
N VAL A 76 11.78 -16.67 10.14
CA VAL A 76 13.08 -17.09 10.68
C VAL A 76 12.83 -17.83 12.00
N THR A 77 13.28 -19.08 12.09
CA THR A 77 13.21 -19.87 13.33
C THR A 77 14.26 -19.34 14.31
N HIS A 78 13.83 -18.80 15.46
CA HIS A 78 14.73 -18.40 16.55
C HIS A 78 14.72 -19.44 17.67
N GLU A 79 15.90 -19.92 18.07
CA GLU A 79 16.08 -20.79 19.23
C GLU A 79 16.40 -19.96 20.48
N TYR A 80 15.60 -20.13 21.54
CA TYR A 80 15.87 -19.52 22.85
C TYR A 80 15.87 -20.57 23.95
N ARG A 81 17.04 -20.79 24.57
CA ARG A 81 17.23 -21.76 25.68
C ARG A 81 16.69 -23.17 25.37
N GLY A 82 16.96 -23.69 24.17
CA GLY A 82 16.52 -25.02 23.74
C GLY A 82 15.01 -25.14 23.49
N ARG A 83 14.27 -24.02 23.47
CA ARG A 83 12.86 -23.97 23.04
C ARG A 83 12.78 -23.17 21.75
N VAL A 84 12.17 -23.78 20.74
CA VAL A 84 11.89 -23.13 19.46
C VAL A 84 10.64 -22.26 19.64
N PHE A 85 10.80 -20.95 19.57
CA PHE A 85 9.66 -20.03 19.47
C PHE A 85 9.57 -19.57 18.02
N GLU A 86 8.62 -20.14 17.27
CA GLU A 86 8.28 -19.61 15.94
C GLU A 86 7.49 -18.31 16.11
N SER A 87 8.17 -17.18 16.31
CA SER A 87 7.50 -15.88 16.13
C SER A 87 7.39 -15.61 14.64
N ARG A 88 6.35 -16.17 14.01
CA ARG A 88 6.07 -15.96 12.58
C ARG A 88 5.71 -14.51 12.25
N PHE A 89 5.26 -13.74 13.24
CA PHE A 89 4.80 -12.38 13.06
C PHE A 89 5.86 -11.36 13.47
N LEU A 90 6.00 -10.32 12.64
CA LEU A 90 6.84 -9.15 12.90
C LEU A 90 5.94 -7.99 13.37
N PRO A 91 6.44 -7.11 14.25
CA PRO A 91 5.74 -5.88 14.61
C PRO A 91 5.49 -4.99 13.38
N LYS A 92 4.28 -4.44 13.29
CA LYS A 92 3.79 -3.56 12.23
C LYS A 92 2.89 -2.48 12.84
N ALA A 93 2.49 -1.52 12.01
CA ALA A 93 1.40 -0.59 12.32
C ALA A 93 0.42 -0.54 11.14
N LEU A 94 -0.87 -0.48 11.45
CA LEU A 94 -1.91 -0.11 10.49
C LEU A 94 -2.19 1.39 10.64
N LEU A 95 -1.95 2.13 9.56
CA LEU A 95 -2.29 3.54 9.44
C LEU A 95 -3.58 3.68 8.64
N THR A 96 -4.51 4.47 9.15
CA THR A 96 -5.79 4.74 8.49
C THR A 96 -6.00 6.24 8.34
N PHE A 97 -6.19 6.69 7.11
CA PHE A 97 -6.50 8.05 6.72
C PHE A 97 -7.87 8.08 6.04
N VAL A 98 -8.63 9.15 6.22
CA VAL A 98 -9.88 9.38 5.47
C VAL A 98 -9.81 10.74 4.81
N VAL A 99 -9.77 10.75 3.49
CA VAL A 99 -9.47 11.92 2.66
C VAL A 99 -10.42 12.06 1.50
N ASP A 100 -10.47 13.25 0.88
CA ASP A 100 -11.14 13.43 -0.40
C ASP A 100 -10.51 12.54 -1.50
N ASP A 101 -11.33 12.05 -2.43
CA ASP A 101 -10.90 11.22 -3.58
C ASP A 101 -9.80 11.89 -4.40
N ALA A 102 -9.80 13.22 -4.47
CA ALA A 102 -8.76 13.99 -5.14
C ALA A 102 -7.40 13.96 -4.42
N VAL A 103 -7.39 13.75 -3.09
CA VAL A 103 -6.20 13.74 -2.24
C VAL A 103 -5.65 12.31 -2.08
N ALA A 104 -6.51 11.29 -2.14
CA ALA A 104 -6.13 9.90 -1.94
C ALA A 104 -4.92 9.42 -2.78
N PRO A 105 -4.78 9.76 -4.08
CA PRO A 105 -3.61 9.36 -4.85
C PRO A 105 -2.29 9.90 -4.29
N GLY A 106 -2.29 11.13 -3.77
CA GLY A 106 -1.12 11.75 -3.15
C GLY A 106 -0.73 11.07 -1.84
N VAL A 107 -1.72 10.72 -1.02
CA VAL A 107 -1.51 9.97 0.23
C VAL A 107 -0.90 8.60 -0.06
N VAL A 108 -1.46 7.85 -1.03
CA VAL A 108 -0.95 6.53 -1.42
C VAL A 108 0.50 6.62 -1.90
N ALA A 109 0.83 7.60 -2.73
CA ALA A 109 2.19 7.79 -3.24
C ALA A 109 3.17 8.13 -2.11
N ALA A 110 2.82 9.08 -1.23
CA ALA A 110 3.66 9.46 -0.09
C ALA A 110 3.92 8.28 0.85
N ILE A 111 2.89 7.49 1.17
CA ILE A 111 3.02 6.28 1.98
C ILE A 111 3.96 5.27 1.30
N ALA A 112 3.72 4.97 0.02
CA ALA A 112 4.49 3.97 -0.71
C ALA A 112 5.98 4.35 -0.80
N ASP A 113 6.28 5.64 -0.90
CA ASP A 113 7.64 6.15 -0.97
C ASP A 113 8.33 6.16 0.40
N ALA A 114 7.65 6.68 1.43
CA ALA A 114 8.20 6.82 2.78
C ALA A 114 8.33 5.49 3.54
N ALA A 115 7.44 4.52 3.26
CA ALA A 115 7.45 3.21 3.89
C ALA A 115 8.57 2.29 3.38
N ARG A 116 9.19 2.61 2.23
CA ARG A 116 10.27 1.78 1.67
C ARG A 116 11.50 1.78 2.59
N SER A 117 11.88 0.60 3.08
CA SER A 117 13.04 0.44 3.96
C SER A 117 14.34 0.21 3.20
N GLY A 118 14.26 -0.19 1.93
CA GLY A 118 15.39 -0.65 1.13
C GLY A 118 15.68 -2.15 1.27
N HIS A 119 14.92 -2.87 2.12
CA HIS A 119 14.93 -4.33 2.13
C HIS A 119 14.16 -4.91 0.95
N GLU A 120 14.52 -6.14 0.54
CA GLU A 120 13.88 -6.83 -0.58
C GLU A 120 12.38 -7.12 -0.33
N SER A 121 11.96 -7.18 0.93
CA SER A 121 10.59 -7.48 1.32
C SER A 121 10.28 -7.03 2.75
N GLY A 122 8.99 -6.95 3.08
CA GLY A 122 8.52 -6.70 4.45
C GLY A 122 8.07 -5.28 4.75
N ASP A 123 8.14 -4.36 3.79
CA ASP A 123 7.75 -2.94 3.99
C ASP A 123 6.24 -2.78 4.23
N GLY A 124 5.44 -3.67 3.65
CA GLY A 124 3.99 -3.73 3.83
C GLY A 124 3.22 -3.38 2.56
N LEU A 125 1.98 -2.92 2.72
CA LEU A 125 1.02 -2.67 1.63
C LEU A 125 0.17 -1.45 1.96
N VAL A 126 -0.25 -0.73 0.92
CA VAL A 126 -1.23 0.36 1.00
C VAL A 126 -2.39 0.05 0.07
N TRP A 127 -3.61 0.31 0.50
CA TRP A 127 -4.83 0.12 -0.28
C TRP A 127 -5.86 1.20 0.03
N THR A 128 -6.91 1.25 -0.79
CA THR A 128 -7.99 2.22 -0.65
C THR A 128 -9.36 1.56 -0.65
N ALA A 129 -10.33 2.19 0.03
CA ALA A 129 -11.72 1.80 0.01
C ALA A 129 -12.63 3.05 0.03
N PRO A 130 -13.80 3.02 -0.62
CA PRO A 130 -14.74 4.14 -0.57
C PRO A 130 -15.34 4.29 0.83
N VAL A 131 -15.56 5.53 1.26
CA VAL A 131 -16.26 5.88 2.50
C VAL A 131 -17.58 6.55 2.16
N GLY A 132 -18.70 5.99 2.64
CA GLY A 132 -20.03 6.51 2.32
C GLY A 132 -20.48 7.70 3.17
N ASN A 133 -20.01 7.82 4.40
CA ASN A 133 -20.33 8.96 5.27
C ASN A 133 -19.25 9.16 6.34
N VAL A 134 -18.97 10.42 6.66
CA VAL A 134 -18.18 10.83 7.83
C VAL A 134 -18.95 11.90 8.59
N THR A 135 -19.00 11.78 9.92
CA THR A 135 -19.59 12.80 10.80
C THR A 135 -18.54 13.31 11.78
N HIS A 136 -18.33 14.62 11.81
CA HIS A 136 -17.43 15.24 12.77
C HIS A 136 -18.17 15.54 14.08
N HIS A 137 -17.89 14.78 15.14
CA HIS A 137 -18.65 14.82 16.39
C HIS A 137 -18.74 16.21 17.04
N ARG A 138 -17.68 17.04 16.95
CA ARG A 138 -17.67 18.36 17.59
C ARG A 138 -18.56 19.39 16.88
N THR A 139 -18.64 19.34 15.55
CA THR A 139 -19.41 20.33 14.77
C THR A 139 -20.73 19.79 14.25
N GLY A 140 -20.94 18.47 14.26
CA GLY A 140 -22.09 17.80 13.64
C GLY A 140 -22.04 17.80 12.11
N SER A 141 -20.95 18.26 11.49
CA SER A 141 -20.81 18.30 10.03
C SER A 141 -20.75 16.89 9.47
N ALA A 142 -21.55 16.64 8.42
CA ALA A 142 -21.57 15.38 7.68
C ALA A 142 -20.94 15.56 6.30
N PHE A 143 -20.17 14.57 5.87
CA PHE A 143 -19.49 14.51 4.57
C PHE A 143 -19.86 13.19 3.90
N ALA A 144 -20.18 13.22 2.61
CA ALA A 144 -20.62 12.08 1.81
C ALA A 144 -20.16 12.23 0.36
#